data_AF-A0A4P5ZGJ9-F1
#
_entry.id   AF-A0A4P5ZGJ9-F1
#
_cell.length_a   1.000
_cell.length_b   1.000
_cell.length_c   1.000
_cell.angle_alpha   90.00
_cell.angle_beta   90.00
_cell.angle_gamma   90.00
#
_symmetry.space_group_name_H-M   'P 1'
#
loop_
_entity.id
_entity.type
_entity.pdbx_description
1 polymer ?
#
loop_
_entity_poly.entity_id
_entity_poly.type
_entity_poly.pdbx_seq_one_letter_code
_entity_poly.pdbx_strand_id
1 'polypeptide(L)'
;MLLSVLLWIRTWFGAVAMSLWGLFVLLIAWKTPQGIQAWTVQFLGVQAIVSTYHQREYLFGQSSVNINGQQLVSDTGKIAEYLFLPHWFWATLIIIVSSLIFWVSLNIAYGSKD
;
A
#
# COMPACT_ATOMS: atom_id res chain seq x y z
N MET A 1 -7.62 -8.67 -3.23
CA MET A 1 -7.50 -8.12 -4.59
C MET A 1 -8.71 -8.47 -5.46
N LEU A 2 -9.04 -9.75 -5.68
CA LEU A 2 -10.15 -10.14 -6.58
C LEU A 2 -11.52 -9.54 -6.22
N LEU A 3 -11.86 -9.50 -4.93
CA LEU A 3 -13.11 -8.87 -4.47
C LEU A 3 -13.16 -7.35 -4.73
N SER A 4 -12.01 -6.67 -4.68
CA SER A 4 -11.89 -5.24 -5.02
C SER A 4 -12.17 -4.97 -6.50
N VAL A 5 -11.85 -5.92 -7.39
CA VAL A 5 -12.18 -5.82 -8.82
C VAL A 5 -13.69 -5.69 -9.02
N LEU A 6 -14.47 -6.50 -8.31
CA LEU A 6 -15.92 -6.53 -8.45
C LEU A 6 -16.59 -5.28 -7.86
N LEU A 7 -16.05 -4.74 -6.76
CA LEU A 7 -16.71 -3.67 -6.02
C LEU A 7 -16.26 -2.25 -6.41
N TRP A 8 -14.98 -2.05 -6.75
CA TRP A 8 -14.40 -0.69 -6.88
C TRP A 8 -13.86 -0.36 -8.29
N ILE A 9 -13.53 -1.36 -9.10
CA ILE A 9 -12.88 -1.10 -10.39
C ILE A 9 -13.91 -0.81 -11.47
N ARG A 10 -13.84 0.39 -12.06
CA ARG A 10 -14.76 0.83 -13.12
C ARG A 10 -14.15 0.87 -14.52
N THR A 11 -12.89 0.44 -14.68
CA THR A 11 -12.19 0.44 -15.96
C THR A 11 -11.82 -0.97 -16.39
N TRP A 12 -11.96 -1.25 -17.68
CA TRP A 12 -11.63 -2.56 -18.25
C TRP A 12 -10.16 -2.94 -18.03
N PHE A 13 -9.25 -1.99 -18.25
CA PHE A 13 -7.83 -2.20 -18.03
C PHE A 13 -7.53 -2.56 -16.57
N GLY A 14 -8.09 -1.78 -15.62
CA GLY A 14 -7.90 -2.05 -14.19
C GLY A 14 -8.45 -3.41 -13.78
N ALA A 15 -9.60 -3.80 -14.35
CA ALA A 15 -10.25 -5.06 -13.98
C ALA A 15 -9.42 -6.26 -14.43
N VAL A 16 -8.90 -6.22 -15.66
CA VAL A 16 -8.02 -7.27 -16.20
C VAL A 16 -6.70 -7.31 -15.42
N ALA A 17 -6.01 -6.17 -15.28
CA ALA A 17 -4.70 -6.12 -14.63
C ALA A 17 -4.75 -6.62 -13.17
N MET A 18 -5.73 -6.15 -12.39
CA MET A 18 -5.87 -6.55 -10.98
C MET A 18 -6.31 -8.00 -10.82
N SER A 19 -7.12 -8.52 -11.76
CA SER A 19 -7.50 -9.94 -11.76
C SER A 19 -6.30 -10.84 -12.05
N LEU A 20 -5.47 -10.47 -13.02
CA LEU A 20 -4.24 -11.20 -13.35
C LEU A 20 -3.27 -11.24 -12.16
N TRP A 21 -3.03 -10.10 -11.51
CA TRP A 21 -2.20 -10.04 -10.31
C TRP A 21 -2.79 -10.86 -9.15
N GLY A 22 -4.11 -10.78 -8.94
CA GLY A 22 -4.80 -11.55 -7.91
C GLY A 22 -4.68 -13.06 -8.15
N LEU A 23 -4.89 -13.51 -9.38
CA LEU A 23 -4.73 -14.91 -9.78
C LEU A 23 -3.28 -15.37 -9.66
N PHE A 24 -2.31 -14.54 -10.05
CA PHE A 24 -0.89 -14.86 -9.92
C PHE A 24 -0.50 -15.15 -8.47
N VAL A 25 -0.86 -14.26 -7.53
CA VAL A 25 -0.60 -14.46 -6.10
C VAL A 25 -1.31 -15.70 -5.56
N LEU A 26 -2.57 -15.93 -5.99
CA LEU A 26 -3.35 -17.11 -5.58
C LEU A 26 -2.71 -18.41 -6.08
N LEU A 27 -2.24 -18.44 -7.33
CA LEU A 27 -1.57 -19.60 -7.92
C LEU A 27 -0.27 -19.92 -7.19
N ILE A 28 0.51 -18.91 -6.82
CA ILE A 28 1.71 -19.10 -5.99
C ILE A 28 1.32 -19.70 -4.64
N ALA A 29 0.34 -19.10 -3.95
CA ALA A 29 -0.10 -19.58 -2.64
C ALA A 29 -0.64 -21.03 -2.66
N TRP A 30 -1.29 -21.44 -3.76
CA TRP A 30 -1.90 -22.77 -3.84
C TRP A 30 -0.95 -23.85 -4.37
N LYS A 31 -0.12 -23.55 -5.37
CA LYS A 31 0.62 -24.58 -6.11
C LYS A 31 2.13 -24.62 -5.86
N THR A 32 2.71 -23.62 -5.20
CA THR A 32 4.19 -23.58 -5.03
C THR A 32 4.65 -24.08 -3.66
N PRO A 33 5.87 -24.66 -3.56
CA PRO A 33 6.47 -25.05 -2.29
C PRO A 33 6.67 -23.86 -1.34
N GLN A 34 6.72 -24.13 -0.03
CA GLN A 34 6.87 -23.11 1.02
C GLN A 34 8.07 -22.16 0.79
N GLY A 35 9.18 -22.65 0.24
CA GLY A 35 10.34 -21.81 -0.07
C GLY A 35 10.04 -20.72 -1.12
N ILE A 36 9.28 -21.04 -2.17
CA ILE A 36 8.88 -20.08 -3.22
C ILE A 36 7.85 -19.11 -2.66
N GLN A 37 6.93 -19.59 -1.82
CA GLN A 37 5.95 -18.73 -1.15
C GLN A 37 6.65 -17.71 -0.25
N ALA A 38 7.58 -18.15 0.60
CA ALA A 38 8.35 -17.28 1.49
C ALA A 38 9.15 -16.25 0.69
N TRP A 39 9.84 -16.67 -0.38
CA TRP A 39 10.58 -15.76 -1.26
C TRP A 39 9.64 -14.72 -1.92
N THR A 40 8.48 -15.16 -2.42
CA THR A 40 7.51 -14.28 -3.08
C THR A 40 6.96 -13.24 -2.11
N VAL A 41 6.62 -13.65 -0.88
CA VAL A 41 6.15 -12.73 0.16
C VAL A 41 7.23 -11.71 0.51
N GLN A 42 8.48 -12.14 0.67
CA GLN A 42 9.61 -11.23 0.91
C GLN A 42 9.82 -10.25 -0.25
N PHE A 43 9.78 -10.74 -1.50
CA PHE A 43 9.92 -9.92 -2.70
C PHE A 43 8.82 -8.85 -2.77
N LEU A 44 7.55 -9.24 -2.62
CA LEU A 44 6.41 -8.32 -2.63
C LEU A 44 6.50 -7.32 -1.47
N GLY A 45 6.95 -7.75 -0.28
CA GLY A 45 7.17 -6.88 0.86
C GLY A 45 8.21 -5.79 0.60
N VAL A 46 9.37 -6.16 0.02
CA VAL A 46 10.41 -5.19 -0.36
C VAL A 46 9.87 -4.21 -1.41
N GLN A 47 9.15 -4.70 -2.43
CA GLN A 47 8.53 -3.82 -3.42
C GLN A 47 7.52 -2.85 -2.80
N ALA A 48 6.74 -3.30 -1.81
CA ALA A 48 5.81 -2.43 -1.10
C ALA A 48 6.55 -1.30 -0.36
N ILE A 49 7.63 -1.60 0.36
CA ILE A 49 8.44 -0.60 1.07
C ILE A 49 9.06 0.41 0.08
N VAL A 50 9.64 -0.08 -1.02
CA VAL A 50 10.24 0.78 -2.05
C VAL A 50 9.18 1.70 -2.68
N SER A 51 7.98 1.16 -2.97
CA SER A 51 6.85 1.93 -3.46
C SER A 51 6.42 3.02 -2.49
N THR A 52 6.28 2.69 -1.20
CA THR A 52 5.94 3.67 -0.15
C THR A 52 7.02 4.75 -0.02
N TYR A 53 8.30 4.38 -0.11
CA TYR A 53 9.41 5.34 -0.07
C TYR A 53 9.38 6.32 -1.25
N HIS A 54 9.00 5.86 -2.44
CA HIS A 54 8.81 6.71 -3.61
C HIS A 54 7.63 7.67 -3.45
N GLN A 55 6.60 7.29 -2.68
CA GLN A 55 5.41 8.11 -2.45
C GLN A 55 5.56 9.12 -1.30
N ARG A 56 6.74 9.26 -0.69
CA ARG A 56 6.95 10.18 0.44
C ARG A 56 6.60 11.63 0.14
N GLU A 57 6.94 12.10 -1.06
CA GLU A 57 6.59 13.46 -1.49
C GLU A 57 5.09 13.65 -1.64
N TYR A 58 4.34 12.61 -2.02
CA TYR A 58 2.88 12.65 -2.04
C TYR A 58 2.28 12.69 -0.62
N LEU A 59 2.85 11.92 0.30
CA LEU A 59 2.35 11.81 1.68
C LEU A 59 2.56 13.12 2.48
N PHE A 60 3.71 13.76 2.32
CA PHE A 60 4.02 15.03 3.01
C PHE A 60 3.68 16.27 2.19
N GLY A 61 3.56 16.10 0.87
CA GLY A 61 3.22 17.19 -0.03
C GLY A 61 1.79 17.64 0.20
N GLN A 62 1.61 18.95 0.25
CA GLN A 62 0.33 19.60 0.00
C GLN A 62 0.14 19.64 -1.52
N SER A 63 0.19 18.47 -2.16
CA SER A 63 0.50 18.36 -3.59
C SER A 63 -0.52 19.12 -4.43
N SER A 64 -0.22 20.36 -4.80
CA SER A 64 -1.01 21.14 -5.74
C SER A 64 -0.68 20.70 -7.16
N VAL A 65 -0.79 19.40 -7.43
CA VAL A 65 -0.69 18.90 -8.81
C VAL A 65 -2.05 19.19 -9.43
N ASN A 66 -2.09 20.21 -10.28
CA ASN A 66 -3.25 20.51 -11.10
C ASN A 66 -3.35 19.44 -12.19
N ILE A 67 -4.21 18.44 -11.99
CA ILE A 67 -4.59 17.52 -13.05
C ILE A 67 -5.95 17.97 -13.56
N ASN A 68 -6.01 18.33 -14.85
CA ASN A 68 -7.25 18.75 -15.50
C ASN A 68 -7.93 19.98 -14.84
N GLY A 69 -7.13 20.93 -14.35
CA GLY A 69 -7.61 22.16 -13.71
C GLY A 69 -8.14 21.98 -12.27
N GLN A 70 -8.04 20.78 -11.69
CA GLN A 70 -8.37 20.53 -10.29
C GLN A 70 -7.10 20.32 -9.47
N GLN A 71 -7.01 21.04 -8.35
CA GLN A 71 -5.93 20.91 -7.40
C GLN A 71 -6.12 19.61 -6.61
N LEU A 72 -5.36 18.57 -6.96
CA LEU A 72 -5.44 17.27 -6.29
C LEU A 72 -4.66 17.26 -4.98
N VAL A 73 -5.31 17.72 -3.92
CA VAL A 73 -4.76 17.66 -2.57
C VAL A 73 -4.46 16.20 -2.18
N SER A 74 -3.30 15.98 -1.56
CA SER A 74 -2.92 14.67 -1.00
C SER A 74 -3.92 14.21 0.05
N ASP A 75 -3.96 12.90 0.31
CA ASP A 75 -4.87 12.34 1.31
C ASP A 75 -4.64 12.95 2.72
N THR A 76 -3.39 13.22 3.09
CA THR A 76 -3.04 13.92 4.35
C THR A 76 -3.46 15.39 4.34
N GLY A 77 -3.44 16.04 3.17
CA GLY A 77 -3.97 17.38 3.00
C GLY A 77 -5.49 17.43 3.14
N LYS A 78 -6.21 16.45 2.56
CA LYS A 78 -7.67 16.33 2.77
C LYS A 78 -8.01 16.05 4.22
N ILE A 79 -7.26 15.20 4.91
CA ILE A 79 -7.45 14.97 6.35
C ILE A 79 -7.29 16.29 7.12
N ALA A 80 -6.29 17.12 6.77
CA ALA A 80 -6.10 18.42 7.40
C ALA A 80 -7.21 19.46 7.07
N GLU A 81 -7.96 19.29 5.98
CA GLU A 81 -9.13 20.13 5.66
C GLU A 81 -10.35 19.78 6.51
N TYR A 82 -10.54 18.48 6.83
CA TYR A 82 -11.71 18.01 7.58
C TYR A 82 -11.45 17.81 9.08
N LEU A 83 -10.20 17.60 9.48
CA LEU A 83 -9.78 17.42 10.88
C LEU A 83 -8.86 18.57 11.32
N PHE A 84 -8.83 18.77 12.63
CA PHE A 84 -7.83 19.63 13.27
C PHE A 84 -6.42 19.05 13.06
N LEU A 85 -5.41 19.93 12.97
CA LEU A 85 -3.97 19.68 12.75
C LEU A 85 -3.47 19.73 11.29
N PRO A 86 -2.24 20.23 11.05
CA PRO A 86 -1.67 20.35 9.71
C PRO A 86 -1.35 18.99 9.07
N HIS A 87 -1.22 18.95 7.74
CA HIS A 87 -0.96 17.73 6.95
C HIS A 87 0.30 16.96 7.38
N TRP A 88 1.34 17.65 7.86
CA TRP A 88 2.62 17.01 8.23
C TRP A 88 2.47 16.14 9.47
N PHE A 89 1.56 16.50 10.39
CA PHE A 89 1.24 15.70 11.55
C PHE A 89 0.60 14.38 11.11
N TRP A 90 -0.41 14.46 10.24
CA TRP A 90 -1.10 13.28 9.72
C TRP A 90 -0.18 12.37 8.90
N ALA A 91 0.68 12.95 8.06
CA ALA A 91 1.72 12.20 7.33
C ALA A 91 2.68 11.45 8.28
N THR A 92 3.15 12.14 9.32
CA THR A 92 4.04 11.57 10.34
C THR A 92 3.35 10.44 11.10
N LEU A 93 2.10 10.64 11.50
CA LEU A 93 1.29 9.62 12.18
C LEU A 93 1.16 8.35 11.35
N ILE A 94 0.83 8.48 10.06
CA ILE A 94 0.70 7.34 9.14
C ILE A 94 2.02 6.58 9.04
N ILE A 95 3.16 7.29 8.96
CA ILE A 95 4.48 6.65 8.89
C ILE A 95 4.80 5.90 10.17
N ILE A 96 4.54 6.49 11.34
CA ILE A 96 4.79 5.84 12.63
C ILE A 96 3.95 4.57 12.76
N VAL A 97 2.64 4.67 12.49
CA VAL A 97 1.74 3.51 12.58
C VAL A 97 2.13 2.42 11.58
N SER A 98 2.44 2.79 10.33
CA SER A 98 2.87 1.82 9.31
C SER A 98 4.18 1.14 9.69
N SER A 99 5.14 1.89 10.23
CA SER A 99 6.43 1.37 10.69
C SER A 99 6.25 0.43 11.89
N LEU A 100 5.33 0.75 12.81
CA LEU A 100 5.01 -0.09 13.97
C LEU A 100 4.35 -1.40 13.53
N ILE A 101 3.36 -1.34 12.63
CA ILE A 101 2.73 -2.54 12.06
C ILE A 101 3.77 -3.42 11.36
N PHE A 102 4.66 -2.80 10.58
CA PHE A 102 5.73 -3.52 9.91
C PHE A 102 6.68 -4.19 10.91
N TRP A 103 7.10 -3.47 11.95
CA TRP A 103 7.96 -4.03 13.00
C TRP A 103 7.30 -5.17 13.77
N VAL A 104 6.02 -5.03 14.14
CA VAL A 104 5.24 -6.09 14.78
C VAL A 104 5.12 -7.30 13.86
N SER A 105 4.88 -7.09 12.56
CA SER A 105 4.81 -8.16 11.56
C SER A 105 6.12 -8.97 11.50
N LEU A 106 7.27 -8.28 11.51
CA LEU A 106 8.58 -8.95 11.57
C LEU A 106 8.78 -9.73 12.87
N ASN A 107 8.40 -9.17 14.01
CA ASN A 107 8.49 -9.87 15.29
C ASN A 107 7.56 -11.09 15.35
N ILE A 108 6.39 -11.06 14.73
CA ILE A 108 5.51 -12.24 14.66
C ILE A 108 6.13 -13.30 13.74
N ALA A 109 6.64 -12.88 12.57
CA ALA A 109 7.20 -13.79 11.59
C ALA A 109 8.53 -14.45 12.02
N TYR A 110 9.37 -13.73 12.78
CA TYR A 110 10.73 -14.18 13.15
C TYR A 110 10.98 -14.26 14.66
N GLY A 111 10.13 -13.66 15.49
CA GLY A 111 10.26 -13.66 16.96
C GLY A 111 9.56 -14.83 17.65
N SER A 112 8.80 -15.64 16.92
CA SER A 112 8.38 -16.97 17.40
C SER A 112 9.61 -17.88 17.43
N LYS A 113 10.26 -17.96 18.58
CA LYS A 113 11.12 -19.11 18.88
C LYS A 113 10.18 -20.29 19.08
N ASP A 114 10.35 -21.32 18.25
CA ASP A 114 9.75 -22.65 18.48
C ASP A 114 9.89 -23.09 19.94
#